data_AF-A0A2W6SRT7-F1
#
_entry.id   AF-A0A2W6SRT7-F1
#
_cell.length_a   1.000
_cell.length_b   1.000
_cell.length_c   1.000
_cell.angle_alpha   90.00
_cell.angle_beta   90.00
_cell.angle_gamma   90.00
#
_symmetry.space_group_name_H-M   'P 1'
#
loop_
_entity.id
_entity.type
_entity.pdbx_description
1 polymer ?
#
loop_
_entity_poly.entity_id
_entity_poly.type
_entity_poly.pdbx_seq_one_letter_code
_entity_poly.pdbx_strand_id
1 'polypeptide(L)'
;MSDDSLSQLERLNRLREAGALSDSEFEDQKQAILAGNSQSGSGRPSFLMGAGIVAVIGATLLVLVWTQSGTNRADPAAVASPAELSQGELAVLDAPSQSPTPENTPTVSAGDRLTFATSDQVIGTNPAYLEQRLGIPREKGAGFLVFELGGCTVSYSASGSRITGFTVDVGPSCSPTIRGNRITSRTTFGELLRRESWGRFTSDCIYSCGNAADPVMDLSYRGSHATNFISIRYSTSADQASDALTLWEQGVRRDLGLSEYESPLDYEPFNCVSNPPADARRLMPRMTVRSISVTGDEVGPCSS
;
A
#
# COMPACT_ATOMS: atom_id res chain seq x y z
N MET A 1 -33.98 1.86 25.49
CA MET A 1 -33.48 2.00 24.10
C MET A 1 -33.47 0.60 23.53
N SER A 2 -34.16 0.37 22.42
CA SER A 2 -34.28 -0.96 21.79
C SER A 2 -33.00 -1.30 21.02
N ASP A 3 -32.65 -2.57 20.91
CA ASP A 3 -31.47 -3.02 20.13
C ASP A 3 -31.54 -2.52 18.67
N ASP A 4 -32.76 -2.41 18.13
CA ASP A 4 -33.01 -1.83 16.82
C ASP A 4 -32.59 -0.35 16.75
N SER A 5 -32.93 0.47 17.76
CA SER A 5 -32.52 1.88 17.81
C SER A 5 -31.00 2.05 17.94
N LEU A 6 -30.31 1.12 18.61
CA LEU A 6 -28.84 1.12 18.69
C LEU A 6 -28.22 0.82 17.32
N SER A 7 -28.73 -0.19 16.62
CA SER A 7 -28.24 -0.57 15.28
C SER A 7 -28.45 0.54 14.23
N GLN A 8 -29.55 1.29 14.35
CA GLN A 8 -29.85 2.42 13.47
C GLN A 8 -28.91 3.61 13.71
N LEU A 9 -28.55 3.88 14.98
CA LEU A 9 -27.57 4.92 15.32
C LEU A 9 -26.16 4.56 14.83
N GLU A 10 -25.75 3.30 14.92
CA GLU A 10 -24.47 2.83 14.37
C GLU A 10 -24.41 2.94 12.85
N ARG A 11 -25.53 2.67 12.17
CA ARG A 11 -25.62 2.86 10.71
C ARG A 11 -25.52 4.33 10.32
N LEU A 12 -26.18 5.23 11.06
CA LEU A 12 -26.08 6.67 10.82
C LEU A 12 -24.67 7.20 11.03
N ASN A 13 -23.97 6.72 12.06
CA ASN A 13 -22.60 7.16 12.31
C ASN A 13 -21.67 6.77 11.16
N ARG A 14 -21.83 5.57 10.61
CA ARG A 14 -21.07 5.12 9.43
C ARG A 14 -21.34 5.96 8.18
N LEU A 15 -22.57 6.41 7.97
CA LEU A 15 -22.91 7.27 6.83
C LEU A 15 -22.31 8.68 6.96
N ARG A 16 -22.26 9.21 8.18
CA ARG A 16 -21.57 10.48 8.47
C ARG A 16 -20.06 10.36 8.24
N GLU A 17 -19.44 9.30 8.75
CA GLU A 17 -17.99 9.05 8.57
C GLU A 17 -17.61 8.83 7.10
N ALA A 18 -18.52 8.27 6.29
CA ALA A 18 -18.34 8.13 4.85
C ALA A 18 -18.56 9.44 4.06
N GLY A 19 -18.92 10.55 4.73
CA GLY A 19 -19.24 11.84 4.08
C GLY A 19 -20.54 11.81 3.27
N ALA A 20 -21.36 10.76 3.43
CA ALA A 20 -22.63 10.61 2.74
C ALA A 20 -23.77 11.38 3.41
N LEU A 21 -23.53 11.91 4.62
CA LEU A 21 -24.49 12.68 5.40
C LEU A 21 -23.78 13.89 6.01
N SER A 22 -24.39 15.07 5.91
CA SER A 22 -23.89 16.26 6.59
C SER A 22 -24.15 16.20 8.10
N ASP A 23 -23.39 16.98 8.88
CA ASP A 23 -23.53 17.01 10.35
C ASP A 23 -24.93 17.44 10.80
N SER A 24 -25.60 18.33 10.06
CA SER A 24 -26.97 18.74 10.36
C SER A 24 -27.99 17.62 10.12
N GLU A 25 -27.86 16.89 9.00
CA GLU A 25 -28.74 15.77 8.68
C GLU A 25 -28.58 14.62 9.68
N PHE A 26 -27.38 14.46 10.24
CA PHE A 26 -27.09 13.43 11.23
C PHE A 26 -27.83 13.70 12.54
N GLU A 27 -27.77 14.94 13.05
CA GLU A 27 -28.44 15.29 14.30
C GLU A 27 -29.97 15.26 14.16
N ASP A 28 -30.52 15.66 13.02
CA ASP A 28 -31.96 15.58 12.74
C ASP A 28 -32.46 14.12 12.78
N GLN A 29 -31.74 13.20 12.12
CA GLN A 29 -32.13 11.78 12.08
C GLN A 29 -31.89 11.08 13.43
N LYS A 30 -30.83 11.44 14.15
CA LYS A 30 -30.57 10.96 15.51
C LYS A 30 -31.68 11.38 16.46
N GLN A 31 -32.17 12.63 16.39
CA GLN A 31 -33.30 13.06 17.21
C GLN A 31 -34.60 12.33 16.84
N ALA A 32 -34.83 12.06 15.56
CA ALA A 32 -36.01 11.29 15.12
C ALA A 32 -36.01 9.86 15.69
N ILE A 33 -34.86 9.17 15.71
CA ILE A 33 -34.73 7.81 16.27
C ILE A 33 -34.92 7.82 17.79
N LEU A 34 -34.39 8.83 18.48
CA LEU A 34 -34.54 8.96 19.93
C LEU A 34 -35.98 9.33 20.33
N ALA A 35 -36.68 10.12 19.51
CA ALA A 35 -38.08 10.48 19.71
C ALA A 35 -39.06 9.35 19.35
N GLY A 36 -38.69 8.48 18.39
CA GLY A 36 -39.54 7.41 17.85
C GLY A 36 -39.79 6.20 18.76
N ASN A 37 -39.22 6.14 19.97
CA ASN A 37 -39.34 4.96 20.85
C ASN A 37 -40.58 4.97 21.78
N SER A 38 -41.61 5.76 21.44
CA SER A 38 -42.87 5.83 22.17
C SER A 38 -44.07 5.34 21.36
N GLN A 39 -43.99 4.18 20.70
CA GLN A 39 -45.19 3.50 20.23
C GLN A 39 -44.96 1.99 20.00
N SER A 40 -45.11 1.21 21.07
CA SER A 40 -45.49 -0.20 20.95
C SER A 40 -46.84 -0.35 21.66
N GLY A 41 -47.91 -0.54 20.88
CA GLY A 41 -49.26 -0.69 21.42
C GLY A 41 -50.39 -0.58 20.42
N SER A 42 -50.74 -1.72 19.83
CA SER A 42 -52.08 -2.12 19.37
C SER A 42 -52.82 -1.32 18.29
N GLY A 43 -53.16 -2.01 17.20
CA GLY A 43 -54.38 -1.72 16.43
C GLY A 43 -54.20 -1.71 14.91
N ARG A 44 -54.41 -2.85 14.26
CA ARG A 44 -54.91 -2.89 12.88
C ARG A 44 -56.33 -2.28 12.87
N PRO A 45 -56.74 -1.53 11.83
CA PRO A 45 -57.20 -2.19 10.60
C PRO A 45 -56.83 -1.49 9.28
N SER A 46 -57.07 -2.26 8.23
CA SER A 46 -56.90 -2.05 6.79
C SER A 46 -57.34 -0.69 6.23
N PHE A 47 -56.61 -0.18 5.22
CA PHE A 47 -57.21 0.49 4.06
C PHE A 47 -56.32 0.38 2.80
N LEU A 48 -56.99 0.13 1.68
CA LEU A 48 -56.53 0.10 0.30
C LEU A 48 -56.14 1.50 -0.20
N MET A 49 -55.03 1.60 -0.93
CA MET A 49 -54.78 2.41 -2.14
C MET A 49 -53.30 2.13 -2.51
N GLY A 50 -52.92 1.75 -3.73
CA GLY A 50 -53.35 2.28 -5.01
C GLY A 50 -52.10 2.85 -5.68
N ALA A 51 -51.74 2.29 -6.83
CA ALA A 51 -50.51 2.53 -7.58
C ALA A 51 -50.33 3.96 -8.15
N GLY A 52 -49.08 4.28 -8.53
CA GLY A 52 -48.68 5.41 -9.39
C GLY A 52 -47.83 6.44 -8.64
N ILE A 53 -46.52 6.60 -8.91
CA ILE A 53 -45.91 7.34 -10.04
C ILE A 53 -44.45 6.83 -10.15
N VAL A 54 -44.04 6.06 -11.17
CA VAL A 54 -43.47 6.43 -12.49
C VAL A 54 -42.46 7.61 -12.50
N ALA A 55 -41.18 7.23 -12.58
CA ALA A 55 -40.09 7.77 -13.40
C ALA A 55 -40.17 9.20 -13.98
N VAL A 56 -39.19 10.06 -13.62
CA VAL A 56 -38.33 10.94 -14.46
C VAL A 56 -37.23 11.43 -13.48
N ILE A 57 -35.92 11.23 -13.65
CA ILE A 57 -35.00 12.00 -14.51
C ILE A 57 -33.71 11.18 -14.64
N GLY A 58 -33.46 10.70 -15.87
CA GLY A 58 -32.11 10.52 -16.37
C GLY A 58 -31.64 11.81 -17.05
N ALA A 59 -30.31 11.91 -17.18
CA ALA A 59 -29.54 12.89 -17.94
C ALA A 59 -29.34 14.28 -17.31
N THR A 60 -28.11 14.51 -16.83
CA THR A 60 -27.30 15.76 -16.67
C THR A 60 -26.39 15.53 -15.45
N LEU A 61 -25.06 15.57 -15.44
CA LEU A 61 -24.04 16.20 -16.26
C LEU A 61 -22.73 15.39 -16.17
N LEU A 62 -22.22 14.98 -17.32
CA LEU A 62 -20.81 14.73 -17.56
C LEU A 62 -20.27 16.03 -18.20
N VAL A 63 -19.03 16.40 -17.87
CA VAL A 63 -18.25 17.53 -18.42
C VAL A 63 -18.42 18.89 -17.71
N LEU A 64 -17.68 19.07 -16.61
CA LEU A 64 -17.06 20.34 -16.23
C LEU A 64 -15.63 20.06 -15.74
N VAL A 65 -14.79 19.62 -16.68
CA VAL A 65 -13.33 19.79 -16.60
C VAL A 65 -12.98 20.71 -17.76
N TRP A 66 -12.06 21.64 -17.52
CA TRP A 66 -11.52 22.66 -18.44
C TRP A 66 -12.32 23.96 -18.52
N THR A 67 -11.98 24.91 -17.66
CA THR A 67 -11.46 26.24 -18.04
C THR A 67 -11.26 27.08 -16.78
N GLN A 68 -10.02 27.47 -16.50
CA GLN A 68 -9.58 28.83 -16.14
C GLN A 68 -8.24 28.78 -15.40
N SER A 69 -7.18 29.19 -16.10
CA SER A 69 -6.07 29.94 -15.52
C SER A 69 -5.32 30.59 -16.69
N GLY A 70 -5.92 31.67 -17.21
CA GLY A 70 -5.27 32.60 -18.12
C GLY A 70 -4.63 33.74 -17.34
N THR A 71 -3.30 33.78 -17.40
CA THR A 71 -2.38 34.92 -17.62
C THR A 71 -2.72 36.37 -17.18
N ASN A 72 -1.60 37.05 -16.87
CA ASN A 72 -1.31 38.50 -16.77
C ASN A 72 -1.31 39.03 -15.31
N ARG A 73 -0.41 39.91 -14.86
CA ARG A 73 0.49 40.88 -15.53
C ARG A 73 1.55 41.36 -14.53
N ALA A 74 2.64 41.90 -15.08
CA ALA A 74 3.90 42.34 -14.45
C ALA A 74 3.85 43.59 -13.53
N ASP A 75 4.80 43.62 -12.57
CA ASP A 75 5.75 44.69 -12.13
C ASP A 75 5.28 46.14 -11.84
N PRO A 76 6.09 47.05 -11.24
CA PRO A 76 7.33 46.93 -10.43
C PRO A 76 7.31 47.77 -9.12
N ALA A 77 8.29 47.61 -8.22
CA ALA A 77 8.82 48.73 -7.43
C ALA A 77 10.18 48.39 -6.80
N ALA A 78 11.21 49.10 -7.26
CA ALA A 78 12.54 49.17 -6.69
C ALA A 78 12.55 50.10 -5.46
N VAL A 79 13.32 49.77 -4.42
CA VAL A 79 13.99 50.74 -3.55
C VAL A 79 15.37 50.21 -3.18
N ALA A 80 16.34 51.12 -3.27
CA ALA A 80 17.78 50.92 -3.21
C ALA A 80 18.36 50.65 -1.81
N SER A 81 19.57 50.06 -1.80
CA SER A 81 20.63 50.16 -0.78
C SER A 81 21.06 51.63 -0.52
N PRO A 82 22.10 51.97 0.29
CA PRO A 82 22.99 51.18 1.18
C PRO A 82 23.21 51.80 2.59
N ALA A 83 23.91 51.09 3.47
CA ALA A 83 24.76 51.71 4.51
C ALA A 83 25.80 50.71 5.08
N GLU A 84 27.05 50.87 4.64
CA GLU A 84 28.29 50.72 5.44
C GLU A 84 28.18 51.55 6.74
N LEU A 85 28.92 51.41 7.85
CA LEU A 85 30.26 50.91 8.16
C LEU A 85 30.32 50.87 9.70
N SER A 86 30.97 49.88 10.33
CA SER A 86 31.72 50.19 11.55
C SER A 86 32.82 49.16 11.79
N GLN A 87 34.04 49.67 11.72
CA GLN A 87 35.31 49.02 12.01
C GLN A 87 35.52 48.92 13.52
N GLY A 88 36.17 47.83 13.93
CA GLY A 88 36.82 47.65 15.24
C GLY A 88 37.64 46.36 15.14
N GLU A 89 38.84 46.42 14.56
CA GLU A 89 40.12 46.65 15.28
C GLU A 89 40.55 45.43 16.12
N LEU A 90 41.34 44.59 15.45
CA LEU A 90 42.55 43.88 15.88
C LEU A 90 42.59 43.18 17.26
N ALA A 91 42.61 41.85 17.20
CA ALA A 91 43.59 41.06 17.94
C ALA A 91 44.02 39.86 17.08
N VAL A 92 45.26 39.96 16.57
CA VAL A 92 45.97 38.89 15.85
C VAL A 92 46.36 37.83 16.87
N LEU A 93 45.77 36.64 16.76
CA LEU A 93 46.27 35.42 17.36
C LEU A 93 46.65 34.47 16.22
N ASP A 94 47.95 34.40 15.97
CA ASP A 94 48.61 33.39 15.15
C ASP A 94 48.24 32.01 15.72
N ALA A 95 47.38 31.29 15.00
CA ALA A 95 47.10 29.88 15.23
C ALA A 95 47.24 29.14 13.88
N PRO A 96 47.91 27.98 13.85
CA PRO A 96 48.34 27.35 12.61
C PRO A 96 47.15 26.97 11.74
N SER A 97 47.12 27.52 10.52
CA SER A 97 46.33 27.04 9.39
C SER A 97 46.70 25.60 9.07
N GLN A 98 46.07 24.66 9.75
CA GLN A 98 45.79 23.36 9.17
C GLN A 98 44.46 23.49 8.45
N SER A 99 44.52 23.77 7.15
CA SER A 99 43.42 23.46 6.26
C SER A 99 43.07 21.99 6.50
N PRO A 100 41.84 21.64 6.94
CA PRO A 100 41.42 20.26 6.86
C PRO A 100 41.46 19.91 5.37
N THR A 101 42.42 19.05 5.02
CA THR A 101 42.34 18.28 3.79
C THR A 101 40.93 17.72 3.74
N PRO A 102 40.17 17.85 2.64
CA PRO A 102 38.88 17.22 2.54
C PRO A 102 39.11 15.72 2.75
N GLU A 103 38.84 15.29 3.97
CA GLU A 103 38.87 13.92 4.40
C GLU A 103 37.93 13.21 3.44
N ASN A 104 38.47 12.26 2.69
CA ASN A 104 37.73 11.44 1.76
C ASN A 104 36.53 10.86 2.53
N THR A 105 35.38 11.52 2.46
CA THR A 105 34.11 10.94 2.84
C THR A 105 34.05 9.66 2.03
N PRO A 106 34.09 8.47 2.66
CA PRO A 106 34.07 7.23 1.92
C PRO A 106 32.81 7.28 1.07
N THR A 107 32.99 7.38 -0.25
CA THR A 107 31.91 7.31 -1.22
C THR A 107 31.35 5.90 -1.07
N VAL A 108 30.36 5.74 -0.19
CA VAL A 108 29.67 4.48 0.04
C VAL A 108 29.18 4.02 -1.32
N SER A 109 29.71 2.89 -1.80
CA SER A 109 29.46 2.45 -3.16
C SER A 109 27.96 2.21 -3.34
N ALA A 110 27.44 2.38 -4.56
CA ALA A 110 26.01 2.16 -4.81
C ALA A 110 25.56 0.73 -4.39
N GLY A 111 26.46 -0.26 -4.46
CA GLY A 111 26.22 -1.62 -3.98
C GLY A 111 26.07 -1.71 -2.45
N ASP A 112 26.88 -0.98 -1.70
CA ASP A 112 26.78 -0.91 -0.24
C ASP A 112 25.48 -0.22 0.19
N ARG A 113 25.04 0.80 -0.58
CA ARG A 113 23.77 1.50 -0.33
C ARG A 113 22.56 0.61 -0.60
N LEU A 114 22.54 -0.13 -1.71
CA LEU A 114 21.46 -1.07 -2.02
C LEU A 114 21.38 -2.20 -0.99
N THR A 115 22.54 -2.70 -0.53
CA THR A 115 22.60 -3.74 0.50
C THR A 115 22.00 -3.24 1.82
N PHE A 116 22.32 -2.01 2.23
CA PHE A 116 21.68 -1.38 3.39
C PHE A 116 20.18 -1.19 3.15
N ALA A 117 19.79 -0.64 1.99
CA ALA A 117 18.40 -0.34 1.63
C ALA A 117 17.47 -1.57 1.66
N THR A 118 18.02 -2.74 1.36
CA THR A 118 17.25 -4.00 1.30
C THR A 118 17.47 -4.90 2.50
N SER A 119 17.99 -4.34 3.60
CA SER A 119 18.22 -5.06 4.85
C SER A 119 17.06 -4.93 5.84
N ASP A 120 16.84 -5.95 6.66
CA ASP A 120 15.86 -5.94 7.76
C ASP A 120 16.08 -4.77 8.76
N GLN A 121 17.29 -4.19 8.80
CA GLN A 121 17.64 -3.08 9.68
C GLN A 121 16.91 -1.77 9.33
N VAL A 122 16.37 -1.64 8.11
CA VAL A 122 15.59 -0.44 7.72
C VAL A 122 14.20 -0.44 8.36
N ILE A 123 13.68 -1.61 8.71
CA ILE A 123 12.36 -1.76 9.30
C ILE A 123 12.35 -1.17 10.70
N GLY A 124 11.37 -0.31 10.98
CA GLY A 124 11.22 0.40 12.24
C GLY A 124 12.09 1.65 12.39
N THR A 125 12.97 1.95 11.43
CA THR A 125 13.81 3.17 11.43
C THR A 125 13.03 4.42 11.05
N ASN A 126 13.62 5.60 11.30
CA ASN A 126 13.01 6.87 10.92
C ASN A 126 13.25 7.17 9.43
N PRO A 127 12.24 7.63 8.65
CA PRO A 127 12.42 8.04 7.27
C PRO A 127 13.57 9.03 7.02
N ALA A 128 13.77 10.01 7.91
CA ALA A 128 14.87 10.98 7.81
C ALA A 128 16.25 10.32 7.91
N TYR A 129 16.37 9.22 8.67
CA TYR A 129 17.60 8.43 8.74
C TYR A 129 17.90 7.73 7.40
N LEU A 130 16.87 7.22 6.72
CA LEU A 130 17.03 6.67 5.38
C LEU A 130 17.50 7.75 4.40
N GLU A 131 16.93 8.94 4.43
CA GLU A 131 17.34 10.06 3.56
C GLU A 131 18.81 10.44 3.79
N GLN A 132 19.26 10.47 5.06
CA GLN A 132 20.66 10.74 5.38
C GLN A 132 21.62 9.70 4.77
N ARG A 133 21.22 8.42 4.74
CA ARG A 133 22.09 7.31 4.32
C ARG A 133 21.97 6.99 2.82
N LEU A 134 20.77 7.10 2.26
CA LEU A 134 20.41 6.77 0.88
C LEU A 134 20.33 7.99 -0.03
N GLY A 135 20.38 9.20 0.53
CA GLY A 135 20.34 10.46 -0.21
C GLY A 135 18.92 10.97 -0.38
N ILE A 136 18.72 11.81 -1.38
CA ILE A 136 17.41 12.40 -1.66
C ILE A 136 16.57 11.34 -2.39
N PRO A 137 15.33 11.05 -1.92
CA PRO A 137 14.44 10.12 -2.61
C PRO A 137 13.99 10.72 -3.95
N ARG A 138 13.77 9.84 -4.94
CA ARG A 138 13.16 10.20 -6.23
C ARG A 138 11.75 10.76 -6.01
N GLU A 139 11.00 10.13 -5.12
CA GLU A 139 9.64 10.52 -4.76
C GLU A 139 9.44 10.38 -3.25
N LYS A 140 8.65 11.29 -2.66
CA LYS A 140 8.34 11.28 -1.23
C LYS A 140 6.92 11.77 -1.02
N GLY A 141 6.16 11.04 -0.22
CA GLY A 141 4.81 11.38 0.20
C GLY A 141 4.61 11.18 1.69
N ALA A 142 3.38 11.37 2.16
CA ALA A 142 3.03 11.28 3.58
C ALA A 142 3.28 9.90 4.22
N GLY A 143 3.28 8.83 3.42
CA GLY A 143 3.47 7.45 3.88
C GLY A 143 4.43 6.63 3.05
N PHE A 144 5.22 7.26 2.17
CA PHE A 144 6.15 6.51 1.32
C PHE A 144 7.39 7.32 0.89
N LEU A 145 8.44 6.60 0.55
CA LEU A 145 9.68 7.12 -0.04
C LEU A 145 10.13 6.18 -1.15
N VAL A 146 10.53 6.71 -2.30
CA VAL A 146 11.06 5.91 -3.43
C VAL A 146 12.49 6.34 -3.73
N PHE A 147 13.40 5.37 -3.84
CA PHE A 147 14.80 5.58 -4.16
C PHE A 147 15.21 4.79 -5.41
N GLU A 148 16.18 5.32 -6.14
CA GLU A 148 16.88 4.65 -7.24
C GLU A 148 18.29 4.30 -6.81
N LEU A 149 18.58 3.01 -6.62
CA LEU A 149 19.83 2.54 -6.03
C LEU A 149 20.41 1.40 -6.87
N GLY A 150 21.53 1.63 -7.54
CA GLY A 150 22.23 0.58 -8.27
C GLY A 150 21.39 -0.09 -9.36
N GLY A 151 20.48 0.66 -10.01
CA GLY A 151 19.56 0.13 -11.02
C GLY A 151 18.31 -0.54 -10.46
N CYS A 152 18.05 -0.39 -9.16
CA CYS A 152 16.86 -0.85 -8.46
C CYS A 152 15.97 0.31 -8.03
N THR A 153 14.66 0.19 -8.28
CA THR A 153 13.64 0.98 -7.61
C THR A 153 13.34 0.35 -6.25
N VAL A 154 13.56 1.09 -5.16
CA VAL A 154 13.20 0.66 -3.81
C VAL A 154 12.15 1.63 -3.25
N SER A 155 10.96 1.11 -2.98
CA SER A 155 9.85 1.87 -2.39
C SER A 155 9.68 1.46 -0.92
N TYR A 156 9.67 2.42 -0.01
CA TYR A 156 9.43 2.20 1.41
C TYR A 156 8.03 2.66 1.77
N SER A 157 7.35 1.88 2.61
CA SER A 157 6.15 2.31 3.33
C SER A 157 6.54 2.85 4.70
N ALA A 158 5.91 3.95 5.10
CA ALA A 158 6.12 4.60 6.39
C ALA A 158 4.77 4.85 7.08
N SER A 159 4.75 4.64 8.39
CA SER A 159 3.63 5.01 9.26
C SER A 159 4.15 5.82 10.44
N GLY A 160 3.63 7.05 10.60
CA GLY A 160 4.14 8.01 11.56
C GLY A 160 5.63 8.29 11.34
N SER A 161 6.45 8.02 12.35
CA SER A 161 7.90 8.25 12.31
C SER A 161 8.72 7.01 11.98
N ARG A 162 8.10 5.95 11.42
CA ARG A 162 8.75 4.64 11.27
C ARG A 162 8.50 4.03 9.89
N ILE A 163 9.52 3.37 9.35
CA ILE A 163 9.42 2.51 8.18
C ILE A 163 8.74 1.21 8.57
N THR A 164 7.67 0.84 7.88
CA THR A 164 6.90 -0.39 8.14
C THR A 164 7.24 -1.51 7.16
N GLY A 165 7.82 -1.16 6.00
CA GLY A 165 8.15 -2.12 4.97
C GLY A 165 8.88 -1.49 3.80
N PHE A 166 9.34 -2.33 2.88
CA PHE A 166 9.83 -1.93 1.58
C PHE A 166 9.47 -2.93 0.50
N THR A 167 9.44 -2.46 -0.73
CA THR A 167 9.31 -3.26 -1.94
C THR A 167 10.45 -2.91 -2.90
N VAL A 168 11.06 -3.92 -3.50
CA VAL A 168 12.12 -3.76 -4.50
C VAL A 168 11.83 -4.64 -5.72
N ASP A 169 11.93 -4.04 -6.90
CA ASP A 169 11.77 -4.76 -8.16
C ASP A 169 13.03 -5.56 -8.49
N VAL A 170 12.88 -6.72 -9.13
CA VAL A 170 13.97 -7.59 -9.55
C VAL A 170 14.01 -7.64 -11.06
N GLY A 171 15.17 -7.33 -11.64
CA GLY A 171 15.33 -7.18 -13.08
C GLY A 171 16.75 -7.44 -13.56
N PRO A 172 17.03 -7.28 -14.87
CA PRO A 172 18.37 -7.47 -15.41
C PRO A 172 19.43 -6.55 -14.78
N SER A 173 19.05 -5.33 -14.40
CA SER A 173 19.91 -4.34 -13.74
C SER A 173 19.82 -4.35 -12.21
N CYS A 174 18.80 -5.00 -11.64
CA CYS A 174 18.56 -4.99 -10.20
C CYS A 174 18.70 -6.38 -9.60
N SER A 175 19.62 -6.52 -8.64
CA SER A 175 19.84 -7.78 -7.93
C SER A 175 20.05 -7.54 -6.43
N PRO A 176 18.96 -7.30 -5.67
CA PRO A 176 19.05 -6.98 -4.25
C PRO A 176 19.53 -8.18 -3.43
N THR A 177 20.04 -7.91 -2.24
CA THR A 177 20.46 -8.95 -1.29
C THR A 177 19.49 -8.96 -0.11
N ILE A 178 18.71 -10.02 0.01
CA ILE A 178 17.71 -10.18 1.07
C ILE A 178 18.24 -11.22 2.06
N ARG A 179 18.47 -10.82 3.32
CA ARG A 179 19.05 -11.69 4.36
C ARG A 179 20.31 -12.45 3.90
N GLY A 180 21.22 -11.75 3.24
CA GLY A 180 22.47 -12.31 2.72
C GLY A 180 22.33 -13.10 1.41
N ASN A 181 21.11 -13.29 0.90
CA ASN A 181 20.86 -13.98 -0.36
C ASN A 181 20.69 -12.98 -1.50
N ARG A 182 21.60 -13.03 -2.48
CA ARG A 182 21.44 -12.27 -3.72
C ARG A 182 20.30 -12.86 -4.54
N ILE A 183 19.34 -12.00 -4.91
CA ILE A 183 18.19 -12.35 -5.76
C ILE A 183 18.41 -11.71 -7.13
N THR A 184 18.21 -12.48 -8.20
CA THR A 184 18.41 -12.02 -9.58
C THR A 184 17.15 -12.27 -10.40
N SER A 185 17.08 -11.71 -11.62
CA SER A 185 15.97 -11.96 -12.55
C SER A 185 15.81 -13.43 -12.99
N ARG A 186 16.76 -14.30 -12.65
CA ARG A 186 16.69 -15.75 -12.87
C ARG A 186 16.32 -16.54 -11.62
N THR A 187 16.29 -15.90 -10.45
CA THR A 187 15.99 -16.58 -9.19
C THR A 187 14.55 -17.05 -9.20
N THR A 188 14.36 -18.35 -8.92
CA THR A 188 13.05 -18.98 -8.94
C THR A 188 12.50 -19.24 -7.54
N PHE A 189 11.18 -19.38 -7.41
CA PHE A 189 10.57 -19.85 -6.15
C PHE A 189 11.14 -21.20 -5.70
N GLY A 190 11.43 -22.11 -6.65
CA GLY A 190 12.04 -23.40 -6.33
C GLY A 190 13.45 -23.28 -5.76
N GLU A 191 14.24 -22.30 -6.20
CA GLU A 191 15.54 -21.98 -5.59
C GLU A 191 15.40 -21.48 -4.16
N LEU A 192 14.43 -20.61 -3.90
CA LEU A 192 14.16 -20.08 -2.56
C LEU A 192 13.69 -21.17 -1.61
N LEU A 193 12.76 -22.03 -2.04
CA LEU A 193 12.26 -23.15 -1.25
C LEU A 193 13.34 -24.19 -0.89
N ARG A 194 14.39 -24.34 -1.71
CA ARG A 194 15.54 -25.20 -1.36
C ARG A 194 16.41 -24.61 -0.24
N ARG A 195 16.41 -23.28 -0.09
CA ARG A 195 17.12 -22.58 0.99
C ARG A 195 16.27 -22.57 2.26
N GLU A 196 14.99 -22.27 2.11
CA GLU A 196 14.03 -22.16 3.20
C GLU A 196 12.71 -22.84 2.80
N SER A 197 12.47 -24.04 3.33
CA SER A 197 11.38 -24.93 2.90
C SER A 197 10.00 -24.60 3.48
N TRP A 198 9.93 -23.65 4.42
CA TRP A 198 8.72 -23.31 5.16
C TRP A 198 7.88 -22.19 4.50
N GLY A 199 8.34 -21.65 3.37
CA GLY A 199 7.59 -20.68 2.58
C GLY A 199 6.27 -21.26 2.07
N ARG A 200 5.25 -20.40 1.98
CA ARG A 200 3.90 -20.76 1.52
C ARG A 200 3.56 -20.01 0.26
N PHE A 201 2.96 -20.72 -0.70
CA PHE A 201 2.38 -20.05 -1.86
C PHE A 201 1.07 -19.37 -1.48
N THR A 202 0.94 -18.11 -1.87
CA THR A 202 -0.23 -17.27 -1.65
C THR A 202 -0.58 -16.52 -2.93
N SER A 203 -1.81 -16.02 -3.01
CA SER A 203 -2.20 -15.04 -4.01
C SER A 203 -3.26 -14.13 -3.41
N ASP A 204 -3.12 -12.82 -3.63
CA ASP A 204 -4.06 -11.82 -3.12
C ASP A 204 -5.45 -12.01 -3.75
N CYS A 205 -5.50 -12.47 -5.00
CA CYS A 205 -6.73 -12.84 -5.68
C CYS A 205 -6.46 -13.77 -6.87
N ILE A 206 -7.33 -14.77 -7.05
CA ILE A 206 -7.23 -15.75 -8.16
C ILE A 206 -8.42 -15.71 -9.12
N TYR A 207 -9.49 -15.00 -8.80
CA TYR A 207 -10.66 -14.87 -9.66
C TYR A 207 -11.40 -13.55 -9.42
N SER A 208 -11.82 -12.90 -10.50
CA SER A 208 -12.59 -11.65 -10.48
C SER A 208 -11.95 -10.57 -9.59
N CYS A 209 -10.65 -10.32 -9.78
CA CYS A 209 -9.85 -9.37 -8.99
C CYS A 209 -10.21 -7.89 -9.22
N GLY A 210 -11.34 -7.60 -9.88
CA GLY A 210 -11.84 -6.26 -10.16
C GLY A 210 -10.85 -5.42 -10.96
N ASN A 211 -10.59 -4.20 -10.48
CA ASN A 211 -9.61 -3.26 -11.04
C ASN A 211 -8.18 -3.49 -10.50
N ALA A 212 -7.96 -4.50 -9.64
CA ALA A 212 -6.64 -4.79 -9.13
C ALA A 212 -5.72 -5.26 -10.26
N ALA A 213 -4.43 -4.95 -10.16
CA ALA A 213 -3.40 -5.37 -11.10
C ALA A 213 -3.49 -6.88 -11.41
N ASP A 214 -3.00 -7.27 -12.58
CA ASP A 214 -2.99 -8.66 -13.03
C ASP A 214 -2.57 -9.61 -11.90
N PRO A 215 -3.34 -10.67 -11.61
CA PRO A 215 -3.10 -11.51 -10.45
C PRO A 215 -1.71 -12.14 -10.53
N VAL A 216 -1.00 -12.12 -9.40
CA VAL A 216 0.35 -12.69 -9.25
C VAL A 216 0.33 -13.84 -8.26
N MET A 217 1.35 -14.70 -8.38
CA MET A 217 1.67 -15.69 -7.36
C MET A 217 2.77 -15.16 -6.46
N ASP A 218 2.62 -15.46 -5.18
CA ASP A 218 3.57 -15.10 -4.16
C ASP A 218 4.14 -16.35 -3.49
N LEU A 219 5.43 -16.28 -3.15
CA LEU A 219 6.04 -17.14 -2.14
C LEU A 219 6.27 -16.30 -0.88
N SER A 220 5.52 -16.61 0.17
CA SER A 220 5.45 -15.85 1.40
C SER A 220 6.11 -16.59 2.57
N TYR A 221 6.96 -15.86 3.29
CA TYR A 221 7.66 -16.27 4.50
C TYR A 221 7.17 -15.37 5.63
N ARG A 222 6.15 -15.83 6.37
CA ARG A 222 5.59 -15.09 7.49
C ARG A 222 6.62 -14.93 8.61
N GLY A 223 6.73 -13.71 9.13
CA GLY A 223 7.56 -13.41 10.28
C GLY A 223 7.07 -14.12 11.53
N SER A 224 7.96 -14.33 12.48
CA SER A 224 7.67 -14.82 13.82
C SER A 224 8.41 -13.97 14.85
N HIS A 225 8.19 -14.22 16.14
CA HIS A 225 9.02 -13.62 17.19
C HIS A 225 10.53 -13.76 16.92
N ALA A 226 10.97 -14.89 16.34
CA ALA A 226 12.38 -15.14 16.05
C ALA A 226 12.93 -14.24 14.91
N THR A 227 12.07 -13.69 14.07
CA THR A 227 12.44 -12.78 12.97
C THR A 227 11.94 -11.35 13.22
N ASN A 228 11.65 -10.99 14.48
CA ASN A 228 11.03 -9.72 14.85
C ASN A 228 9.75 -9.41 14.05
N PHE A 229 8.96 -10.44 13.75
CA PHE A 229 7.76 -10.37 12.91
C PHE A 229 7.97 -9.90 11.47
N ILE A 230 9.24 -9.86 11.01
CA ILE A 230 9.55 -9.46 9.64
C ILE A 230 9.17 -10.57 8.67
N SER A 231 8.19 -10.27 7.82
CA SER A 231 7.69 -11.12 6.75
C SER A 231 8.36 -10.77 5.42
N ILE A 232 8.56 -11.78 4.58
CA ILE A 232 9.09 -11.60 3.22
C ILE A 232 8.10 -12.21 2.23
N ARG A 233 7.79 -11.49 1.16
CA ARG A 233 6.97 -11.95 0.06
C ARG A 233 7.73 -11.77 -1.25
N TYR A 234 7.91 -12.86 -1.97
CA TYR A 234 8.48 -12.86 -3.31
C TYR A 234 7.36 -13.01 -4.32
N SER A 235 7.17 -12.01 -5.18
CA SER A 235 6.09 -11.98 -6.17
C SER A 235 6.63 -12.29 -7.56
N THR A 236 5.86 -13.01 -8.37
CA THR A 236 6.15 -13.22 -9.80
C THR A 236 5.41 -12.21 -10.68
N SER A 237 5.49 -12.37 -12.00
CA SER A 237 4.68 -11.61 -12.97
C SER A 237 3.46 -12.40 -13.43
N ALA A 238 2.40 -11.70 -13.80
CA ALA A 238 1.12 -12.33 -14.14
C ALA A 238 1.20 -13.29 -15.34
N ASP A 239 2.07 -13.01 -16.32
CA ASP A 239 2.33 -13.90 -17.46
C ASP A 239 2.84 -15.28 -17.03
N GLN A 240 3.66 -15.34 -15.97
CA GLN A 240 4.14 -16.60 -15.42
C GLN A 240 3.11 -17.29 -14.51
N ALA A 241 2.21 -16.51 -13.91
CA ALA A 241 1.23 -16.99 -12.95
C ALA A 241 -0.01 -17.63 -13.59
N SER A 242 -0.37 -17.21 -14.81
CA SER A 242 -1.66 -17.50 -15.46
C SER A 242 -2.11 -18.97 -15.38
N ASP A 243 -1.28 -19.92 -15.81
CA ASP A 243 -1.63 -21.35 -15.81
C ASP A 243 -1.86 -21.88 -14.38
N ALA A 244 -1.02 -21.46 -13.44
CA ALA A 244 -1.14 -21.88 -12.05
C ALA A 244 -2.36 -21.25 -11.37
N LEU A 245 -2.69 -19.99 -11.69
CA LEU A 245 -3.89 -19.31 -11.19
C LEU A 245 -5.15 -19.99 -11.70
N THR A 246 -5.19 -20.35 -12.98
CA THR A 246 -6.29 -21.09 -13.60
C THR A 246 -6.52 -22.43 -12.88
N LEU A 247 -5.45 -23.20 -12.66
CA LEU A 247 -5.54 -24.48 -11.93
C LEU A 247 -5.97 -24.28 -10.47
N TRP A 248 -5.52 -23.20 -9.83
CA TRP A 248 -5.91 -22.88 -8.46
C TRP A 248 -7.40 -22.50 -8.39
N GLU A 249 -7.88 -21.63 -9.28
CA GLU A 249 -9.29 -21.27 -9.39
C GLU A 249 -10.16 -22.52 -9.58
N GLN A 250 -9.79 -23.40 -10.51
CA GLN A 250 -10.49 -24.67 -10.73
C GLN A 250 -10.50 -25.56 -9.48
N GLY A 251 -9.42 -25.56 -8.70
CA GLY A 251 -9.34 -26.21 -7.39
C GLY A 251 -10.38 -25.66 -6.42
N VAL A 252 -10.40 -24.34 -6.21
CA VAL A 252 -11.34 -23.68 -5.31
C VAL A 252 -12.78 -23.90 -5.75
N ARG A 253 -13.10 -23.76 -7.05
CA ARG A 253 -14.43 -24.06 -7.61
C ARG A 253 -14.88 -25.47 -7.29
N ARG A 254 -14.00 -26.46 -7.48
CA ARG A 254 -14.29 -27.87 -7.20
C ARG A 254 -14.60 -28.09 -5.72
N ASP A 255 -13.85 -27.46 -4.83
CA ASP A 255 -14.05 -27.57 -3.38
C ASP A 255 -15.37 -26.90 -2.94
N LEU A 256 -15.82 -25.88 -3.66
CA LEU A 256 -17.11 -25.21 -3.46
C LEU A 256 -18.29 -25.88 -4.19
N GLY A 257 -18.04 -26.91 -5.01
CA GLY A 257 -19.07 -27.55 -5.83
C GLY A 257 -19.57 -26.70 -7.01
N LEU A 258 -18.80 -25.69 -7.42
CA LEU A 258 -19.13 -24.78 -8.51
C LEU A 258 -18.71 -25.37 -9.86
N SER A 259 -19.54 -25.15 -10.88
CA SER A 259 -19.11 -25.41 -12.27
C SER A 259 -18.17 -24.31 -12.79
N GLU A 260 -17.55 -24.55 -13.95
CA GLU A 260 -16.65 -23.60 -14.61
C GLU A 260 -17.33 -22.26 -14.95
N TYR A 261 -18.61 -22.31 -15.33
CA TYR A 261 -19.37 -21.14 -15.78
C TYR A 261 -20.28 -20.53 -14.71
N GLU A 262 -20.31 -21.14 -13.53
CA GLU A 262 -21.12 -20.66 -12.42
C GLU A 262 -20.43 -19.49 -11.73
N SER A 263 -21.10 -18.34 -11.67
CA SER A 263 -20.63 -17.22 -10.88
C SER A 263 -20.78 -17.56 -9.40
N PRO A 264 -19.72 -17.45 -8.59
CA PRO A 264 -19.83 -17.65 -7.16
C PRO A 264 -20.73 -16.58 -6.54
N LEU A 265 -21.56 -16.97 -5.58
CA LEU A 265 -22.33 -16.02 -4.76
C LEU A 265 -21.44 -15.31 -3.74
N ASP A 266 -20.33 -15.94 -3.38
CA ASP A 266 -19.33 -15.44 -2.45
C ASP A 266 -17.93 -15.56 -3.08
N TYR A 267 -17.25 -14.42 -3.18
CA TYR A 267 -15.91 -14.31 -3.75
C TYR A 267 -14.81 -14.46 -2.69
N GLU A 268 -15.15 -14.50 -1.39
CA GLU A 268 -14.17 -14.64 -0.31
C GLU A 268 -13.21 -15.83 -0.52
N PRO A 269 -13.65 -17.02 -0.97
CA PRO A 269 -12.75 -18.16 -1.21
C PRO A 269 -11.73 -17.96 -2.33
N PHE A 270 -11.89 -16.93 -3.17
CA PHE A 270 -11.00 -16.59 -4.28
C PHE A 270 -10.06 -15.43 -3.95
N ASN A 271 -10.23 -14.81 -2.78
CA ASN A 271 -9.39 -13.74 -2.28
C ASN A 271 -8.45 -14.29 -1.22
N CYS A 272 -7.23 -13.78 -1.20
CA CYS A 272 -6.25 -14.09 -0.16
C CYS A 272 -6.01 -15.58 0.08
N VAL A 273 -5.95 -16.32 -1.03
CA VAL A 273 -5.86 -17.76 -1.01
C VAL A 273 -4.47 -18.24 -0.62
N SER A 274 -4.47 -19.37 0.06
CA SER A 274 -3.26 -20.12 0.40
C SER A 274 -3.50 -21.61 0.17
N ASN A 275 -2.42 -22.40 0.17
CA ASN A 275 -2.47 -23.86 -0.06
C ASN A 275 -3.02 -24.23 -1.44
N PRO A 276 -2.31 -23.88 -2.52
CA PRO A 276 -2.73 -24.23 -3.88
C PRO A 276 -2.88 -25.74 -4.06
N PRO A 277 -3.81 -26.18 -4.94
CA PRO A 277 -3.96 -27.59 -5.29
C PRO A 277 -2.66 -28.12 -5.90
N ALA A 278 -2.49 -29.44 -5.84
CA ALA A 278 -1.20 -30.07 -6.17
C ALA A 278 -0.75 -29.81 -7.61
N ASP A 279 -1.69 -29.70 -8.54
CA ASP A 279 -1.44 -29.36 -9.94
C ASP A 279 -0.91 -27.95 -10.13
N ALA A 280 -1.55 -26.93 -9.55
CA ALA A 280 -1.07 -25.55 -9.54
C ALA A 280 0.31 -25.45 -8.86
N ARG A 281 0.46 -26.11 -7.71
CA ARG A 281 1.70 -26.11 -6.91
C ARG A 281 2.91 -26.69 -7.67
N ARG A 282 2.70 -27.60 -8.64
CA ARG A 282 3.81 -28.14 -9.45
C ARG A 282 4.41 -27.13 -10.43
N LEU A 283 3.65 -26.10 -10.82
CA LEU A 283 4.13 -25.08 -11.77
C LEU A 283 4.95 -24.00 -11.06
N MET A 284 4.59 -23.66 -9.83
CA MET A 284 5.13 -22.53 -9.07
C MET A 284 6.66 -22.54 -8.86
N PRO A 285 7.34 -23.69 -8.61
CA PRO A 285 8.79 -23.68 -8.39
C PRO A 285 9.62 -23.17 -9.57
N ARG A 286 9.06 -23.09 -10.79
CA ARG A 286 9.75 -22.61 -11.99
C ARG A 286 9.59 -21.10 -12.22
N MET A 287 8.66 -20.46 -11.52
CA MET A 287 8.39 -19.03 -11.66
C MET A 287 9.56 -18.21 -11.11
N THR A 288 9.93 -17.16 -11.82
CA THR A 288 10.98 -16.22 -11.39
C THR A 288 10.41 -15.10 -10.53
N VAL A 289 11.23 -14.62 -9.61
CA VAL A 289 10.94 -13.47 -8.76
C VAL A 289 11.02 -12.18 -9.58
N ARG A 290 10.02 -11.32 -9.43
CA ARG A 290 9.90 -10.02 -10.10
C ARG A 290 9.83 -8.86 -9.13
N SER A 291 9.30 -9.08 -7.93
CA SER A 291 9.31 -8.10 -6.87
C SER A 291 9.48 -8.79 -5.53
N ILE A 292 10.04 -8.07 -4.56
CA ILE A 292 10.23 -8.56 -3.20
C ILE A 292 9.66 -7.51 -2.27
N SER A 293 8.75 -7.91 -1.40
CA SER A 293 8.21 -7.07 -0.33
C SER A 293 8.66 -7.61 1.01
N VAL A 294 9.13 -6.72 1.90
CA VAL A 294 9.54 -7.03 3.27
C VAL A 294 8.78 -6.10 4.20
N THR A 295 8.08 -6.66 5.19
CA THR A 295 7.21 -5.90 6.10
C THR A 295 7.48 -6.28 7.56
N GLY A 296 7.49 -5.29 8.46
CA GLY A 296 7.71 -5.46 9.90
C GLY A 296 6.44 -5.67 10.72
N ASP A 297 5.29 -5.36 10.15
CA ASP A 297 4.00 -5.52 10.78
C ASP A 297 3.20 -6.58 10.02
N GLU A 298 2.48 -7.42 10.74
CA GLU A 298 1.80 -8.66 10.28
C GLU A 298 0.71 -8.43 9.21
N VAL A 299 0.58 -7.21 8.68
CA VAL A 299 -0.47 -6.83 7.74
C VAL A 299 -0.04 -7.12 6.31
N GLY A 300 0.16 -8.39 6.00
CA GLY A 300 -0.01 -8.81 4.61
C GLY A 300 -1.45 -8.50 4.19
N PRO A 301 -1.75 -8.21 2.91
CA PRO A 301 -3.13 -7.97 2.46
C PRO A 301 -4.11 -9.12 2.80
N CYS A 302 -3.55 -10.29 3.16
CA CYS A 302 -4.23 -11.53 3.49
C CYS A 302 -4.04 -11.97 4.94
N SER A 303 -3.92 -11.02 5.86
CA SER A 303 -3.92 -11.23 7.30
C SER A 303 -5.34 -11.08 7.83
N SER A 304 -6.13 -12.14 7.67
CA SER A 304 -7.36 -12.37 8.43
C SER A 304 -7.09 -13.17 9.69
#